data_AF-A0A521M394-F1
#
_entry.id   AF-A0A521M394-F1
#
_cell.length_a   1.000
_cell.length_b   1.000
_cell.length_c   1.000
_cell.angle_alpha   90.00
_cell.angle_beta   90.00
_cell.angle_gamma   90.00
#
_symmetry.space_group_name_H-M   'P 1'
#
loop_
_entity.id
_entity.type
_entity.pdbx_description
1 polymer ?
#
loop_
_entity_poly.entity_id
_entity_poly.type
_entity_poly.pdbx_seq_one_letter_code
_entity_poly.pdbx_strand_id
1 'polypeptide(L)' 'MDKQTMDKAMMELLARRAGLDKALAEHPEDVAAAATQAADVARKIKAPADPRAEPWPPMRAGDGL' A
#
# COMPACT_ATOMS: atom_id res chain seq x y z
N MET A 1 21.31 2.05 -11.85
CA MET A 1 20.47 2.29 -10.66
C MET A 1 20.18 0.93 -10.06
N ASP A 2 21.11 0.46 -9.23
CA ASP A 2 21.06 -0.87 -8.65
C ASP A 2 19.85 -1.01 -7.73
N LYS A 3 18.95 -1.90 -8.14
CA LYS A 3 17.61 -2.13 -7.61
C LYS A 3 17.60 -2.83 -6.24
N GLN A 4 18.75 -2.99 -5.59
CA GLN A 4 18.92 -3.92 -4.46
C GLN A 4 18.57 -3.36 -3.07
N THR A 5 18.25 -2.08 -2.97
CA THR A 5 17.90 -1.47 -1.69
C THR A 5 16.87 -0.37 -1.94
N MET A 6 15.59 -0.69 -1.78
CA MET A 6 14.83 0.26 -0.96
C MET A 6 15.60 0.27 0.36
N ASP A 7 16.28 1.38 0.63
CA ASP A 7 17.26 1.48 1.71
C ASP A 7 16.65 0.93 3.00
N LYS A 8 17.33 0.00 3.68
CA LYS A 8 16.76 -0.70 4.84
C LYS A 8 16.27 0.29 5.90
N ALA A 9 16.96 1.43 6.03
CA ALA A 9 16.55 2.53 6.89
C ALA A 9 15.26 3.23 6.41
N MET A 10 15.04 3.33 5.09
CA MET A 10 13.77 3.83 4.53
C MET A 10 12.62 2.88 4.85
N MET A 11 12.85 1.57 4.76
CA MET A 11 11.84 0.56 5.06
C MET A 11 11.48 0.54 6.55
N GLU A 12 12.47 0.63 7.43
CA GLU A 12 12.30 0.77 8.89
C GLU A 12 11.52 2.05 9.25
N LEU A 13 11.87 3.19 8.64
CA LEU A 13 11.18 4.46 8.86
C LEU A 13 9.71 4.40 8.40
N LEU A 14 9.45 3.78 7.26
CA LEU A 14 8.10 3.59 6.71
C LEU A 14 7.27 2.64 7.58
N ALA A 15 7.86 1.52 8.01
CA ALA A 15 7.20 0.58 8.90
C ALA A 15 6.82 1.25 10.22
N ARG A 16 7.72 2.02 10.83
CA ARG A 16 7.44 2.77 12.05
C ARG A 16 6.34 3.81 11.86
N ARG A 17 6.34 4.53 10.75
CA ARG A 17 5.28 5.51 10.42
C ARG A 17 3.92 4.83 10.21
N ALA A 18 3.91 3.62 9.69
CA ALA A 18 2.71 2.81 9.48
C ALA A 18 2.27 2.02 10.73
N GLY A 19 3.04 2.07 11.84
CA GLY A 19 2.78 1.25 13.03
C GLY A 19 3.08 -0.24 12.85
N LEU A 20 3.90 -0.59 11.86
CA LEU A 20 4.29 -1.96 11.49
C LEU A 20 5.60 -2.42 12.17
N ASP A 21 6.05 -1.75 13.24
CA ASP A 21 7.32 -2.05 13.92
C ASP A 21 7.44 -3.53 14.32
N LYS A 22 6.35 -4.14 14.82
CA LYS A 22 6.32 -5.56 15.21
C LYS A 22 6.44 -6.49 14.00
N ALA A 23 5.70 -6.18 12.92
CA ALA A 23 5.73 -6.99 11.69
C ALA A 23 7.10 -6.94 11.02
N LEU A 24 7.78 -5.80 11.06
CA LEU A 24 9.13 -5.66 10.56
C LEU A 24 10.15 -6.47 11.39
N ALA A 25 9.96 -6.55 12.72
CA ALA A 25 10.85 -7.30 13.60
C ALA A 25 10.68 -8.82 13.49
N GLU A 26 9.45 -9.30 13.29
CA GLU A 26 9.13 -10.73 13.24
C GLU A 26 9.20 -11.30 11.82
N HIS A 27 8.86 -10.52 10.78
CA HIS A 27 8.72 -10.97 9.39
C HIS A 27 9.17 -9.89 8.37
N PRO A 28 10.48 -9.56 8.33
CA PRO A 28 10.99 -8.49 7.47
C PRO A 28 10.83 -8.78 5.97
N GLU A 29 10.95 -10.04 5.55
CA GLU A 29 10.74 -10.48 4.16
C GLU A 29 9.31 -10.27 3.66
N ASP A 30 8.32 -10.56 4.50
CA ASP A 30 6.90 -10.39 4.14
C ASP A 30 6.54 -8.92 4.02
N VAL A 31 7.10 -8.07 4.89
CA VAL A 31 6.93 -6.60 4.78
C VAL A 31 7.54 -6.07 3.49
N ALA A 32 8.72 -6.57 3.09
CA ALA A 32 9.34 -6.18 1.82
C ALA A 32 8.52 -6.66 0.60
N ALA A 33 7.98 -7.88 0.65
CA ALA A 33 7.12 -8.42 -0.39
C ALA A 33 5.81 -7.61 -0.51
N ALA A 34 5.17 -7.30 0.62
CA ALA A 34 3.97 -6.48 0.67
C ALA A 34 4.22 -5.06 0.15
N ALA A 35 5.34 -4.44 0.51
CA ALA A 35 5.73 -3.13 -0.01
C ALA A 35 5.92 -3.14 -1.54
N THR A 36 6.54 -4.20 -2.07
CA THR A 36 6.71 -4.40 -3.51
C THR A 36 5.35 -4.55 -4.21
N GLN A 37 4.48 -5.39 -3.67
CA GLN A 37 3.14 -5.61 -4.20
C GLN A 37 2.30 -4.33 -4.18
N ALA A 38 2.33 -3.58 -3.08
CA ALA A 38 1.63 -2.31 -2.95
C ALA A 38 2.14 -1.28 -3.97
N ALA A 39 3.45 -1.19 -4.18
CA ALA A 39 4.03 -0.29 -5.19
C ALA A 39 3.60 -0.66 -6.61
N ASP A 40 3.55 -1.95 -6.94
CA ASP A 40 3.11 -2.42 -8.25
C ASP A 40 1.61 -2.19 -8.48
N VAL A 41 0.77 -2.37 -7.46
CA VAL A 41 -0.66 -2.07 -7.54
C VAL A 41 -0.90 -0.56 -7.65
N ALA A 42 -0.21 0.25 -6.85
CA ALA A 42 -0.33 1.71 -6.89
C ALA A 42 -0.04 2.28 -8.29
N ARG A 43 0.94 1.70 -9.00
CA ARG A 43 1.23 2.07 -10.41
C ARG A 43 0.10 1.73 -11.38
N LYS A 44 -0.71 0.73 -11.07
CA LYS A 44 -1.86 0.29 -11.89
C LYS A 44 -3.13 1.06 -11.56
N ILE A 45 -3.23 1.60 -10.35
CA ILE A 45 -4.38 2.42 -9.95
C ILE A 45 -4.34 3.74 -10.72
N LYS A 46 -5.31 3.92 -11.60
CA LYS A 46 -5.56 5.22 -12.21
C LYS A 46 -6.43 6.03 -11.25
N ALA A 47 -5.78 6.90 -10.48
CA ALA A 47 -6.50 7.79 -9.58
C ALA A 47 -7.50 8.66 -10.39
N PRO A 48 -8.75 8.83 -9.92
CA PRO A 48 -9.67 9.78 -10.53
C PRO A 48 -9.03 11.17 -10.55
N ALA A 49 -9.10 11.85 -11.70
CA ALA A 49 -8.54 13.20 -11.86
C ALA A 49 -9.26 14.24 -10.99
N ASP A 50 -10.49 13.95 -10.60
CA ASP A 50 -11.27 14.76 -9.68
C ASP A 50 -11.90 13.84 -8.61
N PRO A 51 -11.47 13.95 -7.33
CA PRO A 51 -12.05 13.20 -6.21
C PRO A 51 -13.51 13.57 -5.91
N ARG A 52 -13.97 14.75 -6.36
CA ARG A 52 -15.32 15.29 -6.15
C ARG A 52 -16.17 15.23 -7.41
N ALA A 53 -15.60 14.92 -8.57
CA ALA A 53 -16.40 14.55 -9.73
C ALA A 53 -17.25 13.36 -9.32
N GLU A 54 -18.52 13.40 -9.65
CA GLU A 54 -19.44 12.29 -9.37
C GLU A 54 -19.38 11.28 -10.53
N PRO A 55 -18.68 10.14 -10.35
CA PRO A 55 -19.04 8.90 -11.03
C PRO A 55 -19.22 7.75 -10.02
N TRP A 56 -19.36 8.07 -8.73
CA TRP A 56 -19.58 7.05 -7.72
C TRP A 56 -20.96 6.46 -7.95
N PRO A 57 -21.07 5.14 -8.24
CA PRO A 57 -22.38 4.53 -8.34
C PRO A 57 -23.12 4.75 -7.01
N PRO A 58 -24.43 5.01 -7.05
CA PRO A 58 -25.21 5.16 -5.83
C PRO A 58 -24.97 3.96 -4.93
N MET A 59 -24.80 4.22 -3.64
CA MET A 59 -24.53 3.20 -2.63
C MET A 59 -25.61 2.13 -2.72
N ARG A 60 -25.26 0.94 -3.21
CA ARG A 60 -26.19 -0.17 -3.27
C ARG A 60 -26.23 -0.80 -1.89
N ALA A 61 -27.42 -0.93 -1.32
CA ALA A 61 -27.61 -1.84 -0.20
C ALA A 61 -27.13 -3.21 -0.68
N GLY A 62 -26.20 -3.83 0.05
CA GLY A 62 -25.82 -5.21 -0.23
C GLY A 62 -27.08 -6.07 -0.12
N ASP A 63 -27.26 -7.00 -1.04
CA ASP A 63 -28.29 -8.03 -0.92
C ASP A 63 -27.96 -8.81 0.36
N GLY A 64 -28.63 -8.44 1.44
CA GLY A 64 -28.32 -8.90 2.79
C GLY A 64 -28.78 -10.34 3.02
N LEU A 65 -27.92 -11.07 3.73
CA LEU A 65 -28.08 -12.38 4.39
C LEU A 65 -28.15 -13.62 3.49
#